data_AF-A0A963DWX6-F1
#
_entry.id   AF-A0A963DWX6-F1
#
_cell.length_a   1.000
_cell.length_b   1.000
_cell.length_c   1.000
_cell.angle_alpha   90.00
_cell.angle_beta   90.00
_cell.angle_gamma   90.00
#
_symmetry.space_group_name_H-M   'P 1'
#
loop_
_entity.id
_entity.type
_entity.pdbx_description
1 polymer ?
#
loop_
_entity_poly.entity_id
_entity_poly.type
_entity_poly.pdbx_seq_one_letter_code
_entity_poly.pdbx_strand_id
1 'polypeptide(L)'
;MLFRIFIVMVSVEFVIMLLIESSPLNGNPVLEIALDVFLLGCIATPGIYFWVVRPFVLDRDTALQESARQARTDHLTGLANRRQFREALAVEHARLQRTGGALAIVLVDVDYFKKFNDFHGHLGGDECLRQIAGAIAGCAMRPADLVARYGGEEFVLVLPDTDIDGARKMGDEIRRRVEALGIAHGAPGAGPLVTVSIGVAAGACTREASSLALVANADEMLYRAKSGGRNRVEAATREAADIGALPSTVEFGDHYRCGNDYIDGQHEQIMRHTDRLLLALAGPDSGTTFEDEVVALLRLVAAHFRDEIVILRRLGFADADAHAREHARLLDKAATLLRDYRAGTAAPSTLFHFFARELVFEHVLLADKAYFPLTERAGDISP
;
A
#
# COMPACT_ATOMS: atom_id res chain seq x y z
N MET A 1 -2.44 -8.18 -43.43
CA MET A 1 -1.74 -9.45 -43.14
C MET A 1 -2.74 -10.58 -42.84
N LEU A 2 -3.67 -10.39 -41.90
CA LEU A 2 -4.65 -11.42 -41.50
C LEU A 2 -5.61 -11.88 -42.62
N PHE A 3 -6.10 -10.97 -43.47
CA PHE A 3 -6.94 -11.33 -44.63
C PHE A 3 -6.20 -12.23 -45.65
N ARG A 4 -4.88 -12.04 -45.79
CA ARG A 4 -4.05 -12.90 -46.65
C ARG A 4 -3.85 -14.29 -46.06
N ILE A 5 -3.74 -14.40 -44.73
CA ILE A 5 -3.65 -15.69 -44.04
C ILE A 5 -4.95 -16.47 -44.19
N PHE A 6 -6.10 -15.79 -44.06
CA PHE A 6 -7.41 -16.41 -44.29
C PHE A 6 -7.56 -16.95 -45.72
N ILE A 7 -7.21 -16.16 -46.74
CA ILE A 7 -7.25 -16.61 -48.14
C ILE A 7 -6.33 -17.80 -48.38
N VAL A 8 -5.09 -17.77 -47.85
CA VAL A 8 -4.13 -18.88 -48.00
C VAL A 8 -4.66 -20.15 -47.34
N MET A 9 -5.27 -20.05 -46.15
CA MET A 9 -5.82 -21.21 -45.44
C MET A 9 -6.98 -21.86 -46.21
N VAL A 10 -7.94 -21.05 -46.68
CA VAL A 10 -9.06 -21.52 -47.53
C VAL A 10 -8.55 -22.12 -48.85
N SER A 11 -7.49 -21.55 -49.43
CA SER A 11 -6.91 -22.04 -50.69
C SER A 11 -6.18 -23.38 -50.50
N VAL A 12 -5.44 -23.55 -49.40
CA VAL A 12 -4.76 -24.81 -49.06
C VAL A 12 -5.77 -25.92 -48.81
N GLU A 13 -6.89 -25.62 -48.16
CA GLU A 13 -7.98 -26.57 -47.93
C GLU A 13 -8.66 -27.00 -49.23
N PHE A 14 -8.92 -26.06 -50.15
CA PHE A 14 -9.47 -26.39 -51.47
C PHE A 14 -8.55 -27.33 -52.25
N VAL A 15 -7.22 -27.12 -52.15
CA VAL A 15 -6.22 -28.00 -52.76
C VAL A 15 -6.20 -29.38 -52.10
N ILE A 16 -6.33 -29.46 -50.78
CA ILE A 16 -6.41 -30.74 -50.05
C ILE A 16 -7.65 -31.53 -50.46
N MET A 17 -8.80 -30.87 -50.61
CA MET A 17 -10.04 -31.50 -51.08
C MET A 17 -9.89 -32.09 -52.48
N LEU A 18 -9.29 -31.34 -53.42
CA LEU A 18 -9.00 -31.84 -54.77
C LEU A 18 -8.03 -33.02 -54.79
N LEU A 19 -7.00 -32.99 -53.93
CA LEU A 19 -6.02 -34.08 -53.84
C LEU A 19 -6.65 -35.37 -53.30
N ILE A 20 -7.57 -35.25 -52.34
CA ILE A 20 -8.32 -36.37 -51.76
C ILE A 20 -9.27 -37.00 -52.80
N GLU A 21 -10.02 -36.16 -53.54
CA GLU A 21 -10.96 -36.62 -54.58
C GLU A 21 -10.24 -37.37 -55.71
N SER A 22 -8.97 -37.01 -55.98
CA SER A 22 -8.09 -37.69 -56.93
C SER A 22 -7.37 -38.94 -56.38
N SER A 23 -7.58 -39.31 -55.11
CA SER A 23 -6.87 -40.40 -54.45
C SER A 23 -7.52 -41.78 -54.65
N PRO A 24 -6.73 -42.88 -54.71
CA PRO A 24 -7.25 -44.23 -54.93
C PRO A 24 -7.97 -44.84 -53.69
N LEU A 25 -8.24 -44.05 -52.66
CA LEU A 25 -9.00 -44.44 -51.46
C LEU A 25 -10.52 -44.37 -51.66
N ASN A 26 -10.99 -43.85 -52.81
CA ASN A 26 -12.40 -43.81 -53.20
C ASN A 26 -13.00 -45.23 -53.28
N GLY A 27 -13.91 -45.54 -52.35
CA GLY A 27 -14.54 -46.86 -52.28
C GLY A 27 -14.84 -47.36 -50.87
N ASN A 28 -14.34 -46.70 -49.82
CA ASN A 28 -14.78 -46.96 -48.44
C ASN A 28 -15.63 -45.78 -47.91
N PRO A 29 -16.96 -45.93 -47.84
CA PRO A 29 -17.87 -44.83 -47.49
C PRO A 29 -17.67 -44.32 -46.06
N VAL A 30 -17.11 -45.13 -45.16
CA VAL A 30 -16.81 -44.69 -43.78
C VAL A 30 -15.61 -43.75 -43.76
N LEU A 31 -14.61 -43.99 -44.61
CA LEU A 31 -13.41 -43.16 -44.69
C LEU A 31 -13.72 -41.81 -45.34
N GLU A 32 -14.56 -41.79 -46.37
CA GLU A 32 -15.03 -40.57 -47.04
C GLU A 32 -15.80 -39.67 -46.07
N ILE A 33 -16.79 -40.22 -45.34
CA ILE A 33 -17.56 -39.45 -44.35
C ILE A 33 -16.65 -38.93 -43.23
N ALA A 34 -15.71 -39.74 -42.73
CA ALA A 34 -14.78 -39.32 -41.68
C ALA A 34 -13.89 -38.15 -42.14
N LEU A 35 -13.48 -38.15 -43.40
CA LEU A 35 -12.63 -37.13 -44.00
C LEU A 35 -13.41 -35.82 -44.25
N ASP A 36 -14.65 -35.92 -44.71
CA ASP A 36 -15.54 -34.77 -44.90
C ASP A 36 -15.85 -34.08 -43.56
N VAL A 37 -16.14 -34.86 -42.52
CA VAL A 37 -16.37 -34.33 -41.17
C VAL A 37 -15.11 -33.65 -40.62
N PHE A 38 -13.94 -34.23 -40.88
CA PHE A 38 -12.66 -33.64 -40.48
C PHE A 38 -12.40 -32.30 -41.20
N LEU A 39 -12.60 -32.25 -42.53
CA LEU A 39 -12.44 -31.04 -43.33
C LEU A 39 -13.43 -29.95 -42.90
N LEU A 40 -14.69 -30.31 -42.65
CA LEU A 40 -15.70 -29.37 -42.15
C LEU A 40 -15.30 -28.78 -40.78
N GLY A 41 -14.71 -29.60 -39.91
CA GLY A 41 -14.14 -29.16 -38.64
C GLY A 41 -12.97 -28.19 -38.83
N CYS A 42 -12.06 -28.47 -39.76
CA CYS A 42 -10.94 -27.58 -40.10
C CYS A 42 -11.40 -26.22 -40.62
N ILE A 43 -12.47 -26.17 -41.42
CA ILE A 43 -13.01 -24.92 -41.99
C ILE A 43 -13.76 -24.11 -40.93
N ALA A 44 -14.60 -24.76 -40.13
CA ALA A 44 -15.48 -24.07 -39.17
C ALA A 44 -14.70 -23.50 -37.98
N THR A 45 -13.67 -24.21 -37.50
CA THR A 45 -13.00 -23.87 -36.23
C THR A 45 -12.30 -22.50 -36.25
N PRO A 46 -11.51 -22.12 -37.28
CA PRO A 46 -10.89 -20.81 -37.36
C PRO A 46 -11.91 -19.68 -37.54
N GLY A 47 -12.98 -19.91 -38.32
CA GLY A 47 -14.06 -18.94 -38.49
C GLY A 47 -14.78 -18.63 -37.19
N ILE A 48 -15.13 -19.68 -36.42
CA ILE A 48 -15.75 -19.56 -35.10
C ILE A 48 -14.80 -18.85 -34.13
N TYR A 49 -13.52 -19.19 -34.13
CA TYR A 49 -12.54 -18.50 -33.29
C TYR A 49 -12.46 -17.00 -33.60
N PHE A 50 -12.39 -16.62 -34.87
CA PHE A 50 -12.22 -15.21 -35.26
C PHE A 50 -13.47 -14.36 -35.08
N TRP A 51 -14.66 -14.89 -35.38
CA TRP A 51 -15.90 -14.12 -35.34
C TRP A 51 -16.64 -14.19 -34.01
N VAL A 52 -16.43 -15.25 -33.21
CA VAL A 52 -17.16 -15.46 -31.95
C VAL A 52 -16.24 -15.35 -30.74
N VAL A 53 -15.11 -16.08 -30.72
CA VAL A 53 -14.24 -16.16 -29.53
C VAL A 53 -13.39 -14.90 -29.38
N ARG A 54 -12.75 -14.44 -30.46
CA ARG A 54 -11.81 -13.32 -30.43
C ARG A 54 -12.42 -11.99 -29.96
N PRO A 55 -13.63 -11.56 -30.41
CA PRO A 55 -14.26 -10.34 -29.89
C PRO A 55 -14.49 -10.42 -28.39
N PHE A 56 -14.94 -11.57 -27.89
CA PHE A 56 -15.22 -11.79 -26.48
C PHE A 56 -13.95 -11.76 -25.60
N VAL A 57 -12.84 -12.30 -26.13
CA VAL A 57 -11.54 -12.26 -25.46
C VAL A 57 -11.00 -10.82 -25.40
N LEU A 58 -11.11 -10.06 -26.48
CA LEU A 58 -10.65 -8.67 -26.54
C LEU A 58 -11.50 -7.74 -25.66
N ASP A 59 -12.82 -7.88 -25.68
CA ASP A 59 -13.71 -7.10 -24.80
C ASP A 59 -13.45 -7.40 -23.33
N ARG A 60 -13.17 -8.66 -22.97
CA ARG A 60 -12.77 -9.03 -21.61
C ARG A 60 -11.45 -8.35 -21.21
N ASP A 61 -10.46 -8.32 -22.09
CA ASP A 61 -9.16 -7.71 -21.78
C ASP A 61 -9.30 -6.19 -21.60
N THR A 62 -10.12 -5.52 -22.41
CA THR A 62 -10.40 -4.08 -22.23
C THR A 62 -11.19 -3.79 -20.96
N ALA A 63 -12.20 -4.60 -20.63
CA ALA A 63 -12.98 -4.46 -19.40
C ALA A 63 -12.12 -4.73 -18.14
N LEU A 64 -11.19 -5.70 -18.21
CA LEU A 64 -10.22 -5.96 -17.16
C LEU A 64 -9.23 -4.81 -17.01
N GLN A 65 -8.79 -4.20 -18.12
CA GLN A 65 -7.91 -3.03 -18.08
C GLN A 65 -8.62 -1.80 -17.51
N GLU A 66 -9.89 -1.54 -17.86
CA GLU A 66 -10.65 -0.41 -17.32
C GLU A 66 -11.02 -0.63 -15.84
N SER A 67 -11.38 -1.85 -15.44
CA SER A 67 -11.57 -2.24 -14.04
C SER A 67 -10.27 -2.11 -13.24
N ALA A 68 -9.13 -2.50 -13.82
CA ALA A 68 -7.82 -2.33 -13.21
C ALA A 68 -7.41 -0.85 -13.11
N ARG A 69 -7.77 -0.01 -14.08
CA ARG A 69 -7.54 1.44 -14.04
C ARG A 69 -8.36 2.10 -12.94
N GLN A 70 -9.65 1.77 -12.86
CA GLN A 70 -10.56 2.23 -11.80
C GLN A 70 -10.11 1.74 -10.41
N ALA A 71 -9.46 0.57 -10.33
CA ALA A 71 -8.93 0.04 -9.08
C ALA A 71 -7.60 0.68 -8.62
N ARG A 72 -6.99 1.59 -9.39
CA ARG A 72 -5.68 2.21 -9.08
C ARG A 72 -5.75 3.71 -8.77
N THR A 73 -6.90 4.35 -9.00
CA THR A 73 -7.13 5.78 -8.73
C THR A 73 -8.07 5.98 -7.55
N ASP A 74 -7.88 7.08 -6.82
CA ASP A 74 -8.82 7.56 -5.82
C ASP A 74 -9.98 8.30 -6.51
N HIS A 75 -11.22 7.95 -6.15
CA HIS A 75 -12.43 8.45 -6.81
C HIS A 75 -12.72 9.92 -6.50
N LEU A 76 -12.27 10.44 -5.35
CA LEU A 76 -12.51 11.82 -4.96
C LEU A 76 -11.55 12.78 -5.66
N THR A 77 -10.27 12.43 -5.66
CA THR A 77 -9.17 13.33 -6.06
C THR A 77 -8.61 13.05 -7.45
N GLY A 78 -8.88 11.86 -8.02
CA GLY A 78 -8.30 11.42 -9.28
C GLY A 78 -6.82 11.04 -9.21
N LEU A 79 -6.18 11.16 -8.05
CA LEU A 79 -4.80 10.73 -7.80
C LEU A 79 -4.69 9.20 -7.77
N ALA A 80 -3.47 8.67 -7.70
CA ALA A 80 -3.31 7.26 -7.37
C ALA A 80 -3.88 6.94 -5.99
N ASN A 81 -4.37 5.72 -5.79
CA ASN A 81 -4.83 5.28 -4.47
C ASN A 81 -3.72 4.56 -3.67
N ARG A 82 -4.00 4.24 -2.41
CA ARG A 82 -3.08 3.53 -1.51
C ARG A 82 -2.51 2.24 -2.12
N ARG A 83 -3.31 1.49 -2.88
CA ARG A 83 -2.84 0.26 -3.55
C ARG A 83 -1.80 0.58 -4.60
N GLN A 84 -2.07 1.55 -5.47
CA GLN A 84 -1.13 1.98 -6.51
C GLN A 84 0.17 2.53 -5.92
N PHE A 85 0.08 3.28 -4.82
CA PHE A 85 1.24 3.71 -4.05
C PHE A 85 2.12 2.52 -3.63
N ARG A 86 1.54 1.50 -2.99
CA ARG A 86 2.30 0.33 -2.51
C ARG A 86 2.98 -0.42 -3.65
N GLU A 87 2.27 -0.61 -4.76
CA GLU A 87 2.80 -1.26 -5.96
C GLU A 87 4.00 -0.47 -6.53
N ALA A 88 3.84 0.85 -6.72
CA ALA A 88 4.91 1.70 -7.26
C ALA A 88 6.12 1.78 -6.32
N LEU A 89 5.89 1.90 -5.01
CA LEU A 89 6.94 1.92 -4.01
C LEU A 89 7.81 0.65 -4.08
N ALA A 90 7.18 -0.52 -4.17
CA ALA A 90 7.90 -1.79 -4.28
C ALA A 90 8.70 -1.88 -5.60
N VAL A 91 8.10 -1.44 -6.72
CA VAL A 91 8.74 -1.46 -8.04
C VAL A 91 9.95 -0.52 -8.09
N GLU A 92 9.78 0.73 -7.67
CA GLU A 92 10.84 1.74 -7.72
C GLU A 92 11.96 1.43 -6.74
N HIS A 93 11.66 0.96 -5.53
CA HIS A 93 12.69 0.53 -4.60
C HIS A 93 13.52 -0.63 -5.18
N ALA A 94 12.87 -1.65 -5.76
CA ALA A 94 13.57 -2.77 -6.39
C ALA A 94 14.36 -2.36 -7.65
N ARG A 95 13.93 -1.32 -8.37
CA ARG A 95 14.67 -0.73 -9.49
C ARG A 95 15.92 -0.02 -8.99
N LEU A 96 15.77 0.87 -8.01
CA LEU A 96 16.83 1.69 -7.46
C LEU A 96 17.88 0.86 -6.70
N GLN A 97 17.47 -0.25 -6.08
CA GLN A 97 18.39 -1.25 -5.53
C GLN A 97 19.39 -1.79 -6.55
N ARG A 98 18.98 -1.95 -7.81
CA ARG A 98 19.85 -2.45 -8.89
C ARG A 98 20.73 -1.35 -9.49
N THR A 99 20.26 -0.11 -9.48
CA THR A 99 20.98 1.02 -10.09
C THR A 99 21.80 1.83 -9.08
N GLY A 100 21.66 1.56 -7.78
CA GLY A 100 22.32 2.33 -6.71
C GLY A 100 21.73 3.72 -6.50
N GLY A 101 20.46 3.91 -6.83
CA GLY A 101 19.78 5.20 -6.72
C GLY A 101 19.17 5.48 -5.34
N ALA A 102 18.80 6.74 -5.12
CA ALA A 102 18.09 7.17 -3.92
C ALA A 102 16.58 7.21 -4.16
N LEU A 103 15.81 6.91 -3.12
CA LEU A 103 14.36 7.06 -3.11
C LEU A 103 13.98 8.03 -2.01
N ALA A 104 13.04 8.93 -2.30
CA ALA A 104 12.43 9.79 -1.30
C ALA A 104 10.92 9.57 -1.21
N ILE A 105 10.41 9.70 0.01
CA ILE A 105 8.99 9.68 0.37
C ILE A 105 8.64 11.01 1.00
N VAL A 106 7.53 11.58 0.55
CA VAL A 106 6.94 12.79 1.13
C VAL A 106 5.52 12.43 1.58
N LEU A 107 5.26 12.49 2.88
CA LEU A 107 3.92 12.37 3.45
C LEU A 107 3.38 13.76 3.76
N VAL A 108 2.12 13.99 3.39
CA VAL A 108 1.43 15.26 3.51
C VAL A 108 0.10 15.02 4.21
N ASP A 109 -0.22 15.82 5.22
CA ASP A 109 -1.48 15.74 5.94
C ASP A 109 -2.09 17.13 6.12
N VAL A 110 -3.41 17.23 5.94
CA VAL A 110 -4.14 18.50 6.04
C VAL A 110 -4.38 18.87 7.50
N ASP A 111 -3.83 20.00 7.91
CA ASP A 111 -3.88 20.46 9.29
C ASP A 111 -5.32 20.72 9.73
N TYR A 112 -5.72 20.14 10.86
CA TYR A 112 -7.04 20.32 11.49
C TYR A 112 -8.24 19.97 10.58
N PHE A 113 -8.06 19.05 9.62
CA PHE A 113 -9.10 18.71 8.65
C PHE A 113 -10.42 18.23 9.27
N LYS A 114 -10.37 17.48 10.38
CA LYS A 114 -11.59 17.12 11.13
C LYS A 114 -12.41 18.35 11.55
N LYS A 115 -11.76 19.38 12.10
CA LYS A 115 -12.43 20.65 12.46
C LYS A 115 -12.96 21.37 11.23
N PHE A 116 -12.27 21.28 10.10
CA PHE A 116 -12.73 21.84 8.85
C PHE A 116 -14.02 21.15 8.38
N ASN A 117 -14.05 19.83 8.41
CA ASN A 117 -15.24 19.04 8.09
C ASN A 117 -16.41 19.30 9.02
N ASP A 118 -16.16 19.42 10.33
CA ASP A 118 -17.20 19.72 11.31
C ASP A 118 -17.83 21.10 11.06
N PHE A 119 -17.03 22.07 10.57
CA PHE A 119 -17.48 23.43 10.31
C PHE A 119 -18.14 23.61 8.93
N HIS A 120 -17.58 23.03 7.87
CA HIS A 120 -18.04 23.21 6.48
C HIS A 120 -18.88 22.04 5.94
N GLY A 121 -19.01 20.97 6.72
CA GLY A 121 -19.63 19.71 6.30
C GLY A 121 -18.73 18.89 5.36
N HIS A 122 -19.04 17.60 5.22
CA HIS A 122 -18.26 16.68 4.41
C HIS A 122 -18.12 17.08 2.94
N LEU A 123 -19.15 17.70 2.34
CA LEU A 123 -19.07 18.20 0.96
C LEU A 123 -18.05 19.33 0.80
N GLY A 124 -17.94 20.22 1.79
CA GLY A 124 -16.92 21.26 1.83
C GLY A 124 -15.53 20.67 2.01
N GLY A 125 -15.41 19.65 2.87
CA GLY A 125 -14.21 18.83 3.03
C GLY A 125 -13.73 18.19 1.74
N ASP A 126 -14.62 17.52 1.03
CA ASP A 126 -14.35 16.87 -0.24
C ASP A 126 -13.80 17.85 -1.27
N GLU A 127 -14.40 19.05 -1.36
CA GLU A 127 -13.93 20.09 -2.27
C GLU A 127 -12.57 20.65 -1.87
N CYS A 128 -12.32 20.82 -0.56
CA CYS A 128 -11.01 21.19 -0.05
C CYS A 128 -9.94 20.16 -0.46
N LEU A 129 -10.22 18.87 -0.29
CA LEU A 129 -9.30 17.79 -0.68
C LEU A 129 -9.05 17.75 -2.20
N ARG A 130 -10.05 18.04 -3.04
CA ARG A 130 -9.85 18.16 -4.50
C ARG A 130 -8.88 19.27 -4.86
N GLN A 131 -9.02 20.45 -4.25
CA GLN A 131 -8.13 21.57 -4.51
C GLN A 131 -6.70 21.30 -4.04
N ILE A 132 -6.54 20.71 -2.85
CA ILE A 132 -5.23 20.30 -2.31
C ILE A 132 -4.60 19.24 -3.21
N ALA A 133 -5.35 18.23 -3.64
CA ALA A 133 -4.88 17.21 -4.56
C ALA A 133 -4.35 17.81 -5.87
N GLY A 134 -5.08 18.78 -6.44
CA GLY A 134 -4.65 19.51 -7.64
C GLY A 134 -3.34 20.29 -7.43
N ALA A 135 -3.21 20.96 -6.27
CA ALA A 135 -1.99 21.68 -5.93
C ALA A 135 -0.77 20.76 -5.79
N ILE A 136 -0.95 19.60 -5.15
CA ILE A 136 0.12 18.59 -4.99
C ILE A 136 0.49 17.98 -6.35
N ALA A 137 -0.50 17.58 -7.16
CA ALA A 137 -0.27 17.00 -8.48
C ALA A 137 0.52 17.95 -9.39
N GLY A 138 0.29 19.26 -9.30
CA GLY A 138 1.02 20.27 -10.06
C GLY A 138 2.49 20.46 -9.64
N CYS A 139 2.96 19.80 -8.58
CA CYS A 139 4.35 19.83 -8.14
C CYS A 139 5.17 18.65 -8.71
N ALA A 140 4.56 17.48 -8.83
CA ALA A 140 5.18 16.24 -9.31
C ALA A 140 5.14 16.16 -10.84
N MET A 141 6.12 16.76 -11.49
CA MET A 141 6.14 16.92 -12.95
C MET A 141 6.95 15.85 -13.70
N ARG A 142 7.72 15.00 -12.99
CA ARG A 142 8.53 13.96 -13.66
C ARG A 142 7.65 12.73 -13.93
N PRO A 143 7.85 12.02 -15.06
CA PRO A 143 7.10 10.79 -15.34
C PRO A 143 7.24 9.68 -14.30
N ALA A 144 8.33 9.69 -13.52
CA ALA A 144 8.61 8.72 -12.48
C ALA A 144 8.06 9.11 -11.10
N ASP A 145 7.65 10.37 -10.92
CA ASP A 145 7.05 10.83 -9.67
C ASP A 145 5.63 10.27 -9.56
N LEU A 146 5.28 9.67 -8.43
CA LEU A 146 3.90 9.25 -8.15
C LEU A 146 3.33 10.11 -7.03
N VAL A 147 2.12 10.62 -7.24
CA VAL A 147 1.30 11.24 -6.18
C VAL A 147 0.08 10.37 -5.94
N ALA A 148 -0.15 10.01 -4.68
CA ALA A 148 -1.30 9.21 -4.27
C ALA A 148 -2.02 9.81 -3.05
N ARG A 149 -3.32 9.55 -2.95
CA ARG A 149 -4.07 9.73 -1.71
C ARG A 149 -3.88 8.49 -0.84
N TYR A 150 -3.30 8.67 0.34
CA TYR A 150 -2.88 7.58 1.21
C TYR A 150 -4.03 7.09 2.09
N GLY A 151 -4.85 8.01 2.63
CA GLY A 151 -6.06 7.74 3.39
C GLY A 151 -6.70 9.03 3.87
N GLY A 152 -8.03 9.14 3.94
CA GLY A 152 -8.71 10.35 4.45
C GLY A 152 -8.16 11.67 3.87
N GLU A 153 -7.48 12.45 4.68
CA GLU A 153 -6.80 13.72 4.38
C GLU A 153 -5.28 13.60 4.10
N GLU A 154 -4.74 12.40 4.08
CA GLU A 154 -3.31 12.11 3.87
C GLU A 154 -2.99 11.87 2.39
N PHE A 155 -1.89 12.47 1.92
CA PHE A 155 -1.31 12.27 0.60
C PHE A 155 0.13 11.79 0.73
N VAL A 156 0.59 11.05 -0.27
CA VAL A 156 1.96 10.53 -0.33
C VAL A 156 2.55 10.71 -1.71
N LEU A 157 3.83 11.07 -1.76
CA LEU A 157 4.61 11.11 -2.97
C LEU A 157 5.74 10.08 -2.90
N VAL A 158 5.96 9.39 -4.02
CA VAL A 158 7.13 8.54 -4.27
C VAL A 158 7.99 9.25 -5.30
N LEU A 159 9.22 9.59 -4.91
CA LEU A 159 10.15 10.38 -5.73
C LEU A 159 11.43 9.56 -6.00
N PRO A 160 11.48 8.79 -7.10
CA PRO A 160 12.68 8.07 -7.49
C PRO A 160 13.82 9.01 -7.85
N ASP A 161 15.05 8.55 -7.67
CA ASP A 161 16.27 9.27 -8.03
C ASP A 161 16.30 10.70 -7.43
N THR A 162 15.82 10.83 -6.20
CA THR A 162 15.68 12.10 -5.47
C THR A 162 16.31 11.98 -4.09
N ASP A 163 17.19 12.92 -3.76
CA ASP A 163 17.84 13.03 -2.47
C ASP A 163 16.97 13.82 -1.47
N ILE A 164 17.46 13.91 -0.22
CA ILE A 164 16.71 14.58 0.85
C ILE A 164 16.47 16.07 0.57
N ASP A 165 17.42 16.76 -0.05
CA ASP A 165 17.32 18.19 -0.32
C ASP A 165 16.32 18.47 -1.45
N GLY A 166 16.31 17.64 -2.50
CA GLY A 166 15.31 17.68 -3.55
C GLY A 166 13.91 17.39 -3.01
N ALA A 167 13.78 16.37 -2.17
CA ALA A 167 12.50 16.01 -1.56
C ALA A 167 12.00 17.07 -0.57
N ARG A 168 12.88 17.67 0.23
CA ARG A 168 12.52 18.78 1.14
C ARG A 168 12.02 20.00 0.36
N LYS A 169 12.70 20.36 -0.75
CA LYS A 169 12.25 21.44 -1.64
C LYS A 169 10.88 21.15 -2.25
N MET A 170 10.61 19.91 -2.62
CA MET A 170 9.29 19.48 -3.09
C MET A 170 8.23 19.65 -1.99
N GLY A 171 8.53 19.23 -0.77
CA GLY A 171 7.68 19.46 0.40
C GLY A 171 7.38 20.95 0.62
N ASP A 172 8.41 21.80 0.61
CA ASP A 172 8.25 23.25 0.80
C ASP A 172 7.39 23.87 -0.31
N GLU A 173 7.55 23.40 -1.55
CA GLU A 173 6.73 23.86 -2.67
C GLU A 173 5.27 23.46 -2.50
N ILE A 174 4.99 22.20 -2.13
CA ILE A 174 3.64 21.73 -1.83
C ILE A 174 3.01 22.58 -0.73
N ARG A 175 3.72 22.77 0.39
CA ARG A 175 3.24 23.56 1.53
C ARG A 175 2.83 24.97 1.10
N ARG A 176 3.69 25.66 0.35
CA ARG A 176 3.43 27.01 -0.15
C ARG A 176 2.26 27.06 -1.13
N ARG A 177 2.12 26.07 -2.01
CA ARG A 177 1.02 26.03 -2.97
C ARG A 177 -0.32 25.79 -2.31
N VAL A 178 -0.38 24.90 -1.33
CA VAL A 178 -1.61 24.67 -0.56
C VAL A 178 -2.00 25.94 0.21
N GLU A 179 -1.05 26.58 0.90
CA GLU A 179 -1.29 27.85 1.58
C GLU A 179 -1.76 28.96 0.60
N ALA A 180 -1.19 28.98 -0.61
CA ALA A 180 -1.58 29.92 -1.67
C ALA A 180 -2.97 29.67 -2.28
N LEU A 181 -3.61 28.52 -2.03
CA LEU A 181 -5.02 28.30 -2.40
C LEU A 181 -5.94 29.28 -1.65
N GLY A 182 -5.51 29.81 -0.49
CA GLY A 182 -6.26 30.80 0.26
C GLY A 182 -7.60 30.29 0.81
N ILE A 183 -7.73 28.97 0.98
CA ILE A 183 -8.96 28.35 1.49
C ILE A 183 -9.14 28.76 2.95
N ALA A 184 -10.19 29.50 3.24
CA ALA A 184 -10.51 29.92 4.61
C ALA A 184 -10.85 28.70 5.48
N HIS A 185 -10.13 28.52 6.60
CA HIS A 185 -10.42 27.38 7.48
C HIS A 185 -11.72 27.58 8.27
N GLY A 186 -11.94 28.77 8.82
CA GLY A 186 -13.18 29.14 9.53
C GLY A 186 -13.40 28.50 10.91
N ALA A 187 -12.77 27.37 11.21
CA ALA A 187 -12.95 26.66 12.46
C ALA A 187 -12.15 27.30 13.62
N PRO A 188 -12.74 27.44 14.81
CA PRO A 188 -12.05 27.99 15.97
C PRO A 188 -10.76 27.24 16.33
N GLY A 189 -9.66 27.99 16.46
CA GLY A 189 -8.37 27.45 16.88
C GLY A 189 -7.61 26.62 15.83
N ALA A 190 -7.97 26.72 14.55
CA ALA A 190 -7.26 26.05 13.44
C ALA A 190 -6.42 27.00 12.57
N GLY A 191 -6.45 28.31 12.85
CA GLY A 191 -5.82 29.34 12.02
C GLY A 191 -6.77 29.90 10.94
N PRO A 192 -6.32 30.91 10.18
CA PRO A 192 -7.18 31.59 9.20
C PRO A 192 -7.36 30.77 7.91
N LEU A 193 -6.36 29.99 7.52
CA LEU A 193 -6.29 29.27 6.24
C LEU A 193 -6.07 27.77 6.46
N VAL A 194 -6.49 26.96 5.50
CA VAL A 194 -6.12 25.55 5.43
C VAL A 194 -4.63 25.43 5.09
N THR A 195 -3.90 24.63 5.87
CA THR A 195 -2.47 24.36 5.71
C THR A 195 -2.19 22.86 5.71
N VAL A 196 -0.95 22.48 5.40
CA VAL A 196 -0.50 21.09 5.47
C VAL A 196 0.78 20.97 6.28
N SER A 197 0.88 19.88 7.04
CA SER A 197 2.13 19.41 7.63
C SER A 197 2.75 18.34 6.74
N ILE A 198 4.08 18.33 6.64
CA ILE A 198 4.80 17.48 5.69
C ILE A 198 5.98 16.79 6.37
N GLY A 199 6.05 15.47 6.21
CA GLY A 199 7.18 14.66 6.61
C GLY A 199 7.94 14.12 5.41
N VAL A 200 9.26 14.29 5.39
CA VAL A 200 10.12 13.87 4.29
C VAL A 200 11.17 12.88 4.78
N ALA A 201 11.33 11.78 4.06
CA ALA A 201 12.45 10.88 4.25
C ALA A 201 13.07 10.49 2.91
N ALA A 202 14.40 10.44 2.86
CA ALA A 202 15.13 9.96 1.69
C ALA A 202 16.29 9.05 2.11
N GLY A 203 16.59 8.06 1.28
CA GLY A 203 17.67 7.12 1.54
C GLY A 203 18.10 6.36 0.30
N ALA A 204 19.32 5.81 0.34
CA ALA A 204 19.81 4.93 -0.69
C ALA A 204 19.06 3.60 -0.66
N CYS A 205 18.66 3.10 -1.82
CA CYS A 205 18.07 1.77 -1.94
C CYS A 205 19.19 0.71 -1.94
N THR A 206 19.58 0.22 -0.77
CA THR A 206 20.49 -0.95 -0.65
C THR A 206 19.72 -2.25 -0.46
N ARG A 207 20.41 -3.40 -0.45
CA ARG A 207 19.76 -4.70 -0.29
C ARG A 207 19.16 -4.89 1.10
N GLU A 208 19.78 -4.25 2.09
CA GLU A 208 19.37 -4.21 3.49
C GLU A 208 18.31 -3.12 3.74
N ALA A 209 18.20 -2.15 2.83
CA ALA A 209 17.23 -1.08 2.90
C ALA A 209 15.80 -1.59 2.70
N SER A 210 14.86 -0.97 3.43
CA SER A 210 13.44 -1.23 3.30
C SER A 210 12.66 0.02 2.92
N SER A 211 11.91 -0.09 1.84
CA SER A 211 10.94 0.93 1.42
C SER A 211 9.92 1.26 2.50
N LEU A 212 9.47 0.28 3.30
CA LEU A 212 8.54 0.52 4.40
C LEU A 212 9.16 1.29 5.58
N ALA A 213 10.47 1.09 5.82
CA ALA A 213 11.17 1.87 6.86
C ALA A 213 11.33 3.32 6.41
N LEU A 214 11.51 3.54 5.11
CA LEU A 214 11.52 4.88 4.54
C LEU A 214 10.17 5.61 4.71
N VAL A 215 9.05 4.90 4.53
CA VAL A 215 7.71 5.44 4.83
C VAL A 215 7.55 5.75 6.32
N ALA A 216 8.05 4.87 7.20
CA ALA A 216 8.04 5.09 8.66
C ALA A 216 8.76 6.38 9.06
N ASN A 217 9.94 6.60 8.49
CA ASN A 217 10.72 7.80 8.77
C ASN A 217 10.00 9.07 8.29
N ALA A 218 9.33 9.00 7.13
CA ALA A 218 8.52 10.12 6.66
C ALA A 218 7.35 10.39 7.61
N ASP A 219 6.73 9.36 8.18
CA ASP A 219 5.62 9.48 9.14
C ASP A 219 6.09 10.10 10.45
N GLU A 220 7.27 9.70 10.94
CA GLU A 220 7.91 10.32 12.10
C GLU A 220 8.19 11.82 11.86
N MET A 221 8.69 12.17 10.68
CA MET A 221 8.88 13.58 10.33
C MET A 221 7.55 14.32 10.24
N LEU A 222 6.51 13.70 9.70
CA LEU A 222 5.18 14.30 9.63
C LEU A 222 4.63 14.57 11.04
N TYR A 223 4.84 13.64 11.97
CA TYR A 223 4.49 13.83 13.37
C TYR A 223 5.24 15.02 13.98
N ARG A 224 6.56 15.11 13.77
CA ARG A 224 7.38 16.25 14.22
C ARG A 224 6.88 17.58 13.62
N ALA A 225 6.43 17.57 12.37
CA ALA A 225 5.85 18.75 11.74
C ALA A 225 4.55 19.18 12.45
N LYS A 226 3.68 18.21 12.77
CA LYS A 226 2.41 18.46 13.49
C LYS A 226 2.64 18.94 14.92
N SER A 227 3.54 18.30 15.67
CA SER A 227 3.87 18.68 17.06
C SER A 227 4.68 19.97 17.14
N GLY A 228 5.50 20.26 16.11
CA GLY A 228 6.26 21.49 15.94
C GLY A 228 5.43 22.73 15.56
N GLY A 229 4.09 22.64 15.61
CA GLY A 229 3.19 23.77 15.36
C GLY A 229 2.59 23.80 13.96
N ARG A 230 2.65 22.69 13.21
CA ARG A 230 2.01 22.51 11.89
C ARG A 230 2.52 23.48 10.81
N ASN A 231 1.93 23.44 9.61
CA ASN A 231 2.30 24.25 8.44
C ASN A 231 3.83 24.29 8.21
N ARG A 232 4.47 23.13 8.19
CA ARG A 232 5.93 23.01 8.05
C ARG A 232 6.35 21.69 7.43
N VAL A 233 7.61 21.65 7.03
CA VAL A 233 8.28 20.46 6.51
C VAL A 233 9.34 20.04 7.52
N GLU A 234 9.29 18.79 7.93
CA GLU A 234 10.38 18.13 8.65
C GLU A 234 10.99 17.07 7.74
N ALA A 235 12.31 16.87 7.84
CA ALA A 235 13.03 16.00 6.92
C ALA A 235 14.15 15.23 7.65
N ALA A 236 14.25 13.93 7.37
CA ALA A 236 15.33 13.07 7.86
C ALA A 236 16.04 12.34 6.72
N THR A 237 17.37 12.32 6.78
CA THR A 237 18.19 11.43 5.95
C THR A 237 18.55 10.22 6.78
N ARG A 238 18.42 9.01 6.24
CA ARG A 238 19.05 7.83 6.83
C ARG A 238 20.02 7.20 5.84
N GLU A 239 21.26 6.99 6.30
CA GLU A 239 22.26 6.23 5.55
C GLU A 239 21.88 4.74 5.54
N ALA A 240 22.38 3.99 4.57
CA ALA A 240 22.09 2.56 4.38
C ALA A 240 22.32 1.68 5.62
N ALA A 241 23.22 2.09 6.53
CA ALA A 241 23.49 1.41 7.79
C ALA A 241 22.34 1.53 8.82
N ASP A 242 21.48 2.54 8.66
CA ASP A 242 20.42 2.92 9.60
C ASP A 242 19.01 2.46 9.15
N ILE A 243 18.93 1.76 8.01
CA ILE A 243 17.68 1.22 7.45
C ILE A 243 17.35 -0.18 8.02
N GLY A 244 18.29 -0.75 8.79
CA GLY A 244 18.06 -1.88 9.68
C GLY A 244 17.73 -1.49 11.12
N ALA A 245 17.96 -0.23 11.50
CA ALA A 245 17.56 0.29 12.80
C ALA A 245 16.07 0.64 12.74
N LEU A 246 15.27 -0.11 13.47
CA LEU A 246 13.88 0.26 13.78
C LEU A 246 13.79 1.72 14.23
N PRO A 247 12.69 2.42 13.92
CA PRO A 247 12.55 3.81 14.29
C PRO A 247 12.84 3.93 15.80
N SER A 248 13.84 4.74 16.12
CA SER A 248 14.26 4.99 17.49
C SER A 248 13.14 5.76 18.15
N THR A 249 12.38 5.09 19.01
CA THR A 249 11.37 5.68 19.89
C THR A 249 10.32 6.48 19.11
N VAL A 250 9.40 5.77 18.46
CA VAL A 250 8.17 6.39 17.94
C VAL A 250 7.32 6.74 19.16
N GLU A 251 7.28 8.02 19.53
CA GLU A 251 6.28 8.50 20.48
C GLU A 251 4.89 8.22 19.92
N PHE A 252 4.05 7.51 20.70
CA PHE A 252 2.66 7.23 20.32
C PHE A 252 1.87 8.55 20.25
N GLY A 253 1.67 9.05 19.03
CA GLY A 253 0.99 10.31 18.74
C GLY A 253 -0.47 10.13 18.29
N ASP A 254 -1.17 11.25 18.13
CA ASP A 254 -2.59 11.28 17.73
C ASP A 254 -2.87 10.57 16.39
N HIS A 255 -1.88 10.41 15.51
CA HIS A 255 -2.01 9.76 14.20
C HIS A 255 -2.01 8.22 14.25
N TYR A 256 -1.67 7.64 15.40
CA TYR A 256 -1.85 6.20 15.67
C TYR A 256 -3.11 5.91 16.49
N ARG A 257 -3.86 6.95 16.89
CA ARG A 257 -5.12 6.79 17.60
C ARG A 257 -6.22 6.44 16.63
N CYS A 258 -6.90 5.33 16.86
CA CYS A 258 -8.07 4.91 16.10
C CYS A 258 -9.36 5.57 16.59
N GLY A 259 -9.28 6.41 17.63
CA GLY A 259 -10.44 7.10 18.21
C GLY A 259 -11.29 6.21 19.13
N ASN A 260 -10.72 5.10 19.60
CA ASN A 260 -11.29 4.24 20.62
C ASN A 260 -10.28 4.15 21.76
N ASP A 261 -10.61 4.72 22.92
CA ASP A 261 -9.67 4.90 24.03
C ASP A 261 -9.13 3.56 24.57
N TYR A 262 -9.93 2.49 24.45
CA TYR A 262 -9.53 1.15 24.85
C TYR A 262 -8.45 0.58 23.94
N ILE A 263 -8.64 0.65 22.62
CA ILE A 263 -7.65 0.19 21.64
C ILE A 263 -6.40 1.09 21.66
N ASP A 264 -6.58 2.40 21.71
CA ASP A 264 -5.48 3.36 21.77
C ASP A 264 -4.59 3.11 23.00
N GLY A 265 -5.20 2.77 24.15
CA GLY A 265 -4.47 2.41 25.36
C GLY A 265 -3.68 1.11 25.21
N GLN A 266 -4.15 0.15 24.42
CA GLN A 266 -3.40 -1.07 24.08
C GLN A 266 -2.23 -0.76 23.15
N HIS A 267 -2.44 0.05 22.11
CA HIS A 267 -1.37 0.48 21.20
C HIS A 267 -0.24 1.20 21.97
N GLU A 268 -0.57 2.11 22.89
CA GLU A 268 0.43 2.78 23.71
C GLU A 268 1.24 1.81 24.59
N GLN A 269 0.61 0.76 25.13
CA GLN A 269 1.33 -0.29 25.87
C GLN A 269 2.26 -1.11 24.97
N ILE A 270 1.78 -1.49 23.79
CA ILE A 270 2.56 -2.23 22.77
C ILE A 270 3.80 -1.42 22.37
N MET A 271 3.65 -0.12 22.14
CA MET A 271 4.76 0.78 21.80
C MET A 271 5.80 0.86 22.92
N ARG A 272 5.37 1.07 24.16
CA ARG A 272 6.29 1.11 25.32
C ARG A 272 7.09 -0.17 25.49
N HIS A 273 6.49 -1.34 25.25
CA HIS A 273 7.23 -2.61 25.28
C HIS A 273 8.18 -2.77 24.10
N THR A 274 7.84 -2.23 22.93
CA THR A 274 8.72 -2.21 21.76
C THR A 274 9.98 -1.37 22.04
N ASP A 275 9.83 -0.22 22.70
CA ASP A 275 10.97 0.60 23.13
C ASP A 275 11.86 -0.11 24.15
N ARG A 276 11.25 -0.77 25.15
CA ARG A 276 12.00 -1.57 26.13
C ARG A 276 12.73 -2.75 25.49
N LEU A 277 12.14 -3.35 24.46
CA LEU A 277 12.76 -4.43 23.71
C LEU A 277 14.02 -3.95 22.98
N LEU A 278 14.01 -2.74 22.42
CA LEU A 278 15.21 -2.11 21.84
C LEU A 278 16.28 -1.85 22.90
N LEU A 279 15.90 -1.32 24.06
CA LEU A 279 16.84 -1.07 25.16
C LEU A 279 17.47 -2.38 25.69
N ALA A 280 16.68 -3.45 25.78
CA ALA A 280 17.15 -4.76 26.23
C ALA A 280 18.14 -5.42 25.24
N LEU A 281 18.16 -5.02 23.96
CA LEU A 281 19.20 -5.41 23.02
C LEU A 281 20.53 -4.69 23.24
N ALA A 282 20.48 -3.46 23.76
CA ALA A 282 21.65 -2.59 23.89
C ALA A 282 22.52 -2.92 25.11
N GLY A 283 22.01 -3.71 26.07
CA GLY A 283 22.79 -4.21 27.21
C GLY A 283 21.97 -4.53 28.46
N PRO A 284 22.61 -5.07 29.52
CA PRO A 284 21.94 -5.62 30.70
C PRO A 284 21.36 -4.59 31.71
N ASP A 285 21.49 -3.29 31.47
CA ASP A 285 21.11 -2.23 32.42
C ASP A 285 19.61 -1.87 32.42
N SER A 286 18.75 -2.59 31.68
CA SER A 286 17.30 -2.33 31.58
C SER A 286 16.46 -2.91 32.73
N GLY A 287 17.02 -3.77 33.58
CA GLY A 287 16.29 -4.41 34.69
C GLY A 287 15.32 -5.54 34.29
N THR A 288 15.13 -5.79 32.99
CA THR A 288 14.36 -6.92 32.41
C THR A 288 15.19 -7.60 31.32
N THR A 289 15.02 -8.92 31.13
CA THR A 289 15.72 -9.61 30.04
C THR A 289 15.02 -9.36 28.70
N PHE A 290 15.77 -9.43 27.59
CA PHE A 290 15.21 -9.32 26.23
C PHE A 290 14.07 -10.32 26.01
N GLU A 291 14.19 -11.54 26.52
CA GLU A 291 13.14 -12.55 26.41
C GLU A 291 11.87 -12.17 27.20
N ASP A 292 12.01 -11.60 28.39
CA ASP A 292 10.86 -11.16 29.20
C ASP A 292 10.04 -10.09 28.47
N GLU A 293 10.72 -9.12 27.83
CA GLU A 293 10.06 -8.10 27.03
C GLU A 293 9.37 -8.69 25.79
N VAL A 294 10.00 -9.64 25.09
CA VAL A 294 9.36 -10.35 23.97
C VAL A 294 8.09 -11.06 24.43
N VAL A 295 8.15 -11.79 25.55
CA VAL A 295 7.00 -12.54 26.07
C VAL A 295 5.89 -11.61 26.54
N ALA A 296 6.22 -10.48 27.17
CA ALA A 296 5.26 -9.46 27.58
C ALA A 296 4.57 -8.83 26.36
N LEU A 297 5.35 -8.41 25.36
CA LEU A 297 4.84 -7.84 24.12
C LEU A 297 3.91 -8.81 23.38
N LEU A 298 4.31 -10.08 23.25
CA LEU A 298 3.49 -11.09 22.57
C LEU A 298 2.14 -11.31 23.27
N ARG A 299 2.11 -11.29 24.61
CA ARG A 299 0.85 -11.39 25.37
C ARG A 299 -0.06 -10.20 25.13
N LEU A 300 0.50 -8.98 25.13
CA LEU A 300 -0.25 -7.76 24.87
C LEU A 300 -0.82 -7.75 23.45
N VAL A 301 -0.01 -8.07 22.45
CA VAL A 301 -0.45 -8.13 21.05
C VAL A 301 -1.54 -9.20 20.85
N ALA A 302 -1.40 -10.37 21.46
CA ALA A 302 -2.43 -11.41 21.37
C ALA A 302 -3.75 -11.04 22.06
N ALA A 303 -3.71 -10.22 23.11
CA ALA A 303 -4.91 -9.66 23.73
C ALA A 303 -5.54 -8.61 22.79
N HIS A 304 -4.73 -7.65 22.35
CA HIS A 304 -5.12 -6.60 21.43
C HIS A 304 -5.81 -7.15 20.16
N PHE A 305 -5.20 -8.11 19.47
CA PHE A 305 -5.77 -8.75 18.27
C PHE A 305 -7.12 -9.43 18.51
N ARG A 306 -7.37 -9.92 19.72
CA ARG A 306 -8.64 -10.56 20.08
C ARG A 306 -9.72 -9.52 20.35
N ASP A 307 -9.36 -8.46 21.03
CA ASP A 307 -10.27 -7.39 21.40
C ASP A 307 -10.68 -6.58 20.17
N GLU A 308 -9.70 -6.24 19.36
CA GLU A 308 -9.85 -5.58 18.07
C GLU A 308 -10.77 -6.36 17.14
N ILE A 309 -10.55 -7.67 16.94
CA ILE A 309 -11.40 -8.43 16.01
C ILE A 309 -12.87 -8.49 16.47
N VAL A 310 -13.10 -8.48 17.79
CA VAL A 310 -14.46 -8.41 18.34
C VAL A 310 -15.11 -7.07 18.01
N ILE A 311 -14.38 -5.97 18.18
CA ILE A 311 -14.84 -4.62 17.83
C ILE A 311 -15.10 -4.51 16.31
N LEU A 312 -14.17 -4.95 15.47
CA LEU A 312 -14.31 -4.91 14.02
C LEU A 312 -15.53 -5.67 13.51
N ARG A 313 -15.80 -6.86 14.09
CA ARG A 313 -17.01 -7.63 13.76
C ARG A 313 -18.28 -6.94 14.21
N ARG A 314 -18.29 -6.31 15.40
CA ARG A 314 -19.44 -5.51 15.88
C ARG A 314 -19.71 -4.31 14.98
N LEU A 315 -18.66 -3.68 14.46
CA LEU A 315 -18.74 -2.54 13.53
C LEU A 315 -19.04 -2.93 12.08
N GLY A 316 -19.15 -4.23 11.78
CA GLY A 316 -19.45 -4.71 10.44
C GLY A 316 -18.31 -4.48 9.43
N PHE A 317 -17.06 -4.48 9.88
CA PHE A 317 -15.91 -4.37 8.99
C PHE A 317 -15.86 -5.57 8.03
N ALA A 318 -15.97 -5.32 6.74
CA ALA A 318 -16.13 -6.36 5.71
C ALA A 318 -14.97 -7.37 5.67
N ASP A 319 -13.74 -6.90 5.94
CA ASP A 319 -12.53 -7.71 5.87
C ASP A 319 -12.10 -8.29 7.22
N ALA A 320 -12.97 -8.25 8.25
CA ALA A 320 -12.64 -8.72 9.59
C ALA A 320 -12.07 -10.14 9.61
N ASP A 321 -12.66 -11.08 8.86
CA ASP A 321 -12.17 -12.47 8.83
C ASP A 321 -10.83 -12.62 8.10
N ALA A 322 -10.54 -11.78 7.10
CA ALA A 322 -9.24 -11.76 6.44
C ALA A 322 -8.18 -11.20 7.39
N HIS A 323 -8.51 -10.14 8.11
CA HIS A 323 -7.66 -9.52 9.12
C HIS A 323 -7.36 -10.50 10.29
N ALA A 324 -8.37 -11.25 10.76
CA ALA A 324 -8.19 -12.28 11.78
C ALA A 324 -7.24 -13.42 11.34
N ARG A 325 -7.26 -13.80 10.06
CA ARG A 325 -6.31 -14.79 9.52
C ARG A 325 -4.88 -14.27 9.52
N GLU A 326 -4.69 -12.98 9.25
CA GLU A 326 -3.39 -12.36 9.32
C GLU A 326 -2.85 -12.30 10.76
N HIS A 327 -3.71 -12.01 11.75
CA HIS A 327 -3.35 -12.10 13.17
C HIS A 327 -2.85 -13.49 13.54
N ALA A 328 -3.57 -14.53 13.13
CA ALA A 328 -3.18 -15.92 13.40
C ALA A 328 -1.82 -16.25 12.76
N ARG A 329 -1.58 -15.79 11.52
CA ARG A 329 -0.31 -15.97 10.82
C ARG A 329 0.85 -15.29 11.55
N LEU A 330 0.66 -14.06 12.00
CA LEU A 330 1.67 -13.28 12.72
C LEU A 330 1.99 -13.89 14.08
N LEU A 331 0.98 -14.32 14.85
CA LEU A 331 1.19 -14.97 16.14
C LEU A 331 1.90 -16.33 16.01
N ASP A 332 1.60 -17.11 14.97
CA ASP A 332 2.30 -18.38 14.71
C ASP A 332 3.77 -18.17 14.32
N LYS A 333 4.04 -17.16 13.48
CA LYS A 333 5.41 -16.74 13.15
C LYS A 333 6.17 -16.26 14.39
N ALA A 334 5.52 -15.47 15.25
CA ALA A 334 6.09 -15.00 16.52
C ALA A 334 6.48 -16.17 17.44
N ALA A 335 5.58 -17.15 17.61
CA ALA A 335 5.81 -18.34 18.42
C ALA A 335 6.97 -19.18 17.87
N THR A 336 7.09 -19.30 16.55
CA THR A 336 8.18 -20.02 15.90
C THR A 336 9.52 -19.32 16.13
N LEU A 337 9.60 -18.01 15.89
CA LEU A 337 10.83 -17.24 16.12
C LEU A 337 11.28 -17.28 17.59
N LEU A 338 10.34 -17.20 18.54
CA LEU A 338 10.66 -17.32 19.96
C LEU A 338 11.21 -18.71 20.32
N ARG A 339 10.69 -19.78 19.72
CA ARG A 339 11.24 -21.14 19.88
C ARG A 339 12.66 -21.24 19.33
N ASP A 340 12.88 -20.70 18.13
CA ASP A 340 14.19 -20.71 17.48
C ASP A 340 15.23 -19.92 18.28
N TYR A 341 14.83 -18.77 18.84
CA TYR A 341 15.67 -17.99 19.74
C TYR A 341 16.06 -18.77 21.00
N ARG A 342 15.09 -19.41 21.66
CA ARG A 342 15.34 -20.26 22.84
C ARG A 342 16.22 -21.45 22.53
N ALA A 343 16.16 -21.97 21.30
CA ALA A 343 17.01 -23.05 20.80
C ALA A 343 18.41 -22.57 20.36
N GLY A 344 18.66 -21.25 20.34
CA GLY A 344 19.91 -20.66 19.89
C GLY A 344 20.10 -20.64 18.36
N THR A 345 19.03 -20.91 17.59
CA THR A 345 19.05 -20.92 16.12
C THR A 345 18.65 -19.59 15.49
N ALA A 346 18.10 -18.66 16.28
CA ALA A 346 17.81 -17.28 15.86
C ALA A 346 18.48 -16.25 16.78
N ALA A 347 18.99 -15.17 16.20
CA ALA A 347 19.60 -14.07 16.94
C ALA A 347 18.54 -13.15 17.58
N PRO A 348 18.84 -12.48 18.71
CA PRO A 348 17.96 -11.47 19.30
C PRO A 348 17.52 -10.39 18.30
N SER A 349 18.43 -9.95 17.42
CA SER A 349 18.15 -8.96 16.37
C SER A 349 17.09 -9.41 15.37
N THR A 350 17.03 -10.71 15.04
CA THR A 350 16.00 -11.29 14.17
C THR A 350 14.62 -11.19 14.81
N LEU A 351 14.53 -11.47 16.12
CA LEU A 351 13.28 -11.37 16.87
C LEU A 351 12.84 -9.92 16.96
N PHE A 352 13.75 -9.03 17.36
CA PHE A 352 13.45 -7.61 17.46
C PHE A 352 12.97 -7.03 16.13
N HIS A 353 13.64 -7.36 15.02
CA HIS A 353 13.21 -6.97 13.69
C HIS A 353 11.76 -7.40 13.41
N PHE A 354 11.43 -8.68 13.63
CA PHE A 354 10.08 -9.16 13.43
C PHE A 354 9.05 -8.45 14.34
N PHE A 355 9.32 -8.37 15.65
CA PHE A 355 8.37 -7.81 16.62
C PHE A 355 8.14 -6.32 16.37
N ALA A 356 9.19 -5.53 16.26
CA ALA A 356 9.03 -4.09 16.14
C ALA A 356 8.61 -3.68 14.72
N ARG A 357 9.07 -4.39 13.68
CA ARG A 357 8.79 -4.01 12.29
C ARG A 357 7.55 -4.66 11.74
N GLU A 358 7.53 -5.99 11.65
CA GLU A 358 6.43 -6.69 10.99
C GLU A 358 5.17 -6.69 11.86
N LEU A 359 5.32 -6.95 13.16
CA LEU A 359 4.19 -7.09 14.07
C LEU A 359 3.65 -5.74 14.55
N VAL A 360 4.50 -4.89 15.10
CA VAL A 360 4.04 -3.62 15.68
C VAL A 360 3.91 -2.55 14.59
N PHE A 361 4.96 -2.26 13.85
CA PHE A 361 4.92 -1.15 12.91
C PHE A 361 4.06 -1.42 11.67
N GLU A 362 4.32 -2.51 10.93
CA GLU A 362 3.63 -2.80 9.67
C GLU A 362 2.18 -3.24 9.87
N HIS A 363 1.88 -3.96 10.96
CA HIS A 363 0.54 -4.42 11.26
C HIS A 363 -0.19 -3.45 12.21
N VAL A 364 0.18 -3.41 13.49
CA VAL A 364 -0.56 -2.65 14.54
C VAL A 364 -0.67 -1.15 14.23
N LEU A 365 0.37 -0.53 13.68
CA LEU A 365 0.36 0.92 13.43
C LEU A 365 -0.07 1.33 12.01
N LEU A 366 0.08 0.45 11.02
CA LEU A 366 -0.15 0.80 9.60
C LEU A 366 -1.27 0.00 8.93
N ALA A 367 -1.35 -1.31 9.14
CA ALA A 367 -2.43 -2.11 8.58
C ALA A 367 -3.77 -1.72 9.24
N ASP A 368 -3.76 -1.55 10.55
CA ASP A 368 -4.93 -1.25 11.38
C ASP A 368 -5.58 0.10 11.04
N LYS A 369 -4.81 1.07 10.53
CA LYS A 369 -5.34 2.33 10.00
C LYS A 369 -6.47 2.14 8.98
N ALA A 370 -6.55 0.98 8.32
CA ALA A 370 -7.62 0.67 7.38
C ALA A 370 -9.03 0.75 7.99
N TYR A 371 -9.20 0.53 9.29
CA TYR A 371 -10.50 0.56 9.95
C TYR A 371 -10.72 1.76 10.87
N PHE A 372 -9.74 2.64 11.06
CA PHE A 372 -9.86 3.83 11.91
C PHE A 372 -11.10 4.69 11.60
N PRO A 373 -11.48 4.90 10.32
CA PRO A 373 -12.71 5.63 10.01
C PRO A 373 -14.00 4.99 10.56
N LEU A 374 -14.00 3.69 10.88
CA LEU A 374 -15.14 3.00 11.50
C LEU A 374 -15.17 3.22 13.00
N THR A 375 -14.04 3.09 13.67
CA THR A 375 -13.92 3.28 15.13
C THR A 375 -14.16 4.74 15.52
N GLU A 376 -13.63 5.70 14.76
CA GLU A 376 -13.88 7.12 15.00
C GLU A 376 -15.36 7.51 14.89
N ARG A 377 -16.12 6.86 13.99
CA ARG A 377 -17.57 7.10 13.83
C ARG A 377 -18.39 6.50 14.97
N ALA A 378 -17.91 5.38 15.52
CA ALA A 378 -18.65 4.61 16.50
C ALA A 378 -18.36 5.06 17.95
N GLY A 379 -17.21 5.67 18.20
CA GLY A 379 -16.75 6.09 19.53
C GLY A 379 -16.27 4.92 20.39
N ASP A 380 -16.24 5.11 21.71
CA ASP A 380 -15.73 4.11 22.65
C ASP A 380 -16.62 2.86 22.73
N ILE A 381 -16.13 1.79 22.14
CA ILE A 381 -16.72 0.46 22.19
C ILE A 381 -15.67 -0.49 22.73
N SER A 382 -15.94 -1.08 23.90
CA SER A 382 -15.08 -2.12 24.46
C SER A 382 -15.53 -3.52 23.99
N PRO A 383 -14.66 -4.54 24.03
CA PRO A 383 -14.91 -5.89 23.53
C PRO A 383 -16.15 -6.61 24.06
#